data_AF-A0A2D6Q419-F1
#
_entry.id   AF-A0A2D6Q419-F1
#
_cell.length_a   1.000
_cell.length_b   1.000
_cell.length_c   1.000
_cell.angle_alpha   90.00
_cell.angle_beta   90.00
_cell.angle_gamma   90.00
#
_symmetry.space_group_name_H-M   'P 1'
#
loop_
_entity.id
_entity.type
_entity.pdbx_description
1 polymer ?
#
loop_
_entity_poly.entity_id
_entity_poly.type
_entity_poly.pdbx_seq_one_letter_code
_entity_poly.pdbx_strand_id
1 'polypeptide(L)'
;MSKIFYDKYIVLAEVEVGLRKLDLEHEEKQELEHLIDEMVHHRVFDRILTHLPKDHHTEFLDRFHKAPYDAELIDYVDDRIEESVEKHVKDEMEKLKKEILGDIKASKKK
;
A
#
# COMPACT_ATOMS: atom_id res chain seq x y z
N MET A 1 -0.39 9.90 5.17
CA MET A 1 0.62 9.52 4.18
C MET A 1 2.01 9.63 4.79
N SER A 2 2.42 8.62 5.54
CA SER A 2 3.83 8.50 5.95
C SER A 2 4.63 8.05 4.72
N LYS A 3 5.72 8.74 4.37
CA LYS A 3 6.52 8.47 3.16
C LYS A 3 7.31 7.16 3.22
N ILE A 4 6.64 6.02 3.22
CA ILE A 4 7.21 4.66 3.32
C ILE A 4 7.83 4.15 2.02
N PHE A 5 8.64 3.09 2.09
CA PHE A 5 9.39 2.56 0.95
C PHE A 5 8.51 2.16 -0.25
N TYR A 6 7.23 1.83 -0.03
CA TYR A 6 6.23 1.52 -1.06
C TYR A 6 5.45 2.74 -1.59
N ASP A 7 5.63 3.93 -1.03
CA ASP A 7 4.97 5.18 -1.47
C ASP A 7 5.23 5.47 -2.97
N LYS A 8 6.44 5.17 -3.46
CA LYS A 8 6.80 5.30 -4.88
C LYS A 8 6.11 4.29 -5.81
N TYR A 9 5.73 3.14 -5.28
CA TYR A 9 5.17 2.02 -6.05
C TYR A 9 3.65 2.03 -6.05
N ILE A 10 3.07 2.60 -5.00
CA ILE A 10 1.63 2.72 -4.85
C ILE A 10 1.21 4.08 -5.40
N VAL A 11 0.71 4.05 -6.64
CA VAL A 11 0.14 5.24 -7.28
C VAL A 11 -1.24 5.52 -6.68
N LEU A 12 -1.26 6.13 -5.49
CA LEU A 12 -2.48 6.60 -4.82
C LEU A 12 -3.09 7.85 -5.49
N ALA A 13 -2.41 8.42 -6.51
CA ALA A 13 -2.90 9.58 -7.25
C ALA A 13 -4.33 9.38 -7.80
N GLU A 14 -4.69 8.18 -8.25
CA GLU A 14 -6.05 7.90 -8.72
C GLU A 14 -7.07 7.75 -7.57
N VAL A 15 -6.63 7.28 -6.40
CA VAL A 15 -7.47 7.23 -5.20
C VAL A 15 -7.73 8.65 -4.71
N GLU A 16 -6.71 9.51 -4.64
CA GLU A 16 -6.88 10.93 -4.30
C GLU A 16 -7.81 11.66 -5.28
N VAL A 17 -7.70 11.38 -6.59
CA VAL A 17 -8.61 11.92 -7.60
C VAL A 17 -10.03 11.37 -7.40
N GLY A 18 -10.18 10.11 -7.01
CA GLY A 18 -11.46 9.49 -6.65
C GLY A 18 -12.10 10.14 -5.43
N LEU A 19 -11.31 10.36 -4.38
CA LEU A 19 -11.71 11.03 -3.15
C LEU A 19 -12.06 12.49 -3.40
N ARG A 20 -11.28 13.23 -4.22
CA ARG A 20 -11.64 14.60 -4.63
C ARG A 20 -12.90 14.69 -5.47
N LYS A 21 -13.31 13.61 -6.15
CA LYS A 21 -14.56 13.57 -6.92
C LYS A 21 -15.77 13.33 -6.04
N LEU A 22 -15.57 12.87 -4.81
CA LEU A 22 -16.58 12.94 -3.78
C LEU A 22 -16.47 14.31 -3.14
N ASP A 23 -17.60 14.96 -2.96
CA ASP A 23 -17.70 16.19 -2.20
C ASP A 23 -17.78 15.82 -0.71
N LEU A 24 -16.77 15.11 -0.21
CA LEU A 24 -16.68 14.71 1.20
C LEU A 24 -16.07 15.84 2.02
N GLU A 25 -16.46 15.92 3.29
CA GLU A 25 -15.83 16.84 4.22
C GLU A 25 -14.35 16.50 4.41
N HIS A 26 -13.57 17.51 4.81
CA HIS A 26 -12.12 17.37 4.98
C HIS A 26 -11.77 16.24 5.96
N GLU A 27 -12.60 16.07 6.99
CA GLU A 27 -12.45 15.06 8.03
C GLU A 27 -12.69 13.64 7.48
N GLU A 28 -13.82 13.39 6.79
CA GLU A 28 -14.11 12.11 6.13
C GLU A 28 -13.04 11.73 5.11
N LYS A 29 -12.55 12.72 4.34
CA LYS A 29 -11.48 12.51 3.38
C LYS A 29 -10.20 12.05 4.08
N GLN A 30 -9.83 12.70 5.19
CA GLN A 30 -8.67 12.31 5.97
C GLN A 30 -8.83 10.93 6.61
N GLU A 31 -10.00 10.58 7.11
CA GLU A 31 -10.27 9.24 7.65
C GLU A 31 -10.15 8.16 6.58
N LEU A 32 -10.71 8.38 5.39
CA LEU A 32 -10.57 7.49 4.24
C LEU A 32 -9.10 7.36 3.81
N GLU A 33 -8.38 8.47 3.71
CA GLU A 33 -6.95 8.45 3.40
C GLU A 33 -6.16 7.65 4.45
N HIS A 34 -6.52 7.77 5.72
CA HIS A 34 -5.84 7.06 6.80
C HIS A 34 -6.15 5.56 6.79
N LEU A 35 -7.42 5.18 6.59
CA LEU A 35 -7.84 3.78 6.41
C LEU A 35 -7.12 3.13 5.23
N ILE A 36 -7.01 3.85 4.11
CA ILE A 36 -6.34 3.37 2.92
C ILE A 36 -4.84 3.17 3.20
N ASP A 37 -4.20 4.13 3.86
CA ASP A 37 -2.79 4.03 4.30
C ASP A 37 -2.57 2.80 5.19
N GLU A 38 -3.45 2.54 6.16
CA GLU A 38 -3.36 1.35 7.03
C GLU A 38 -3.61 0.03 6.28
N MET A 39 -4.65 -0.03 5.44
CA MET A 39 -4.94 -1.22 4.63
C MET A 39 -3.80 -1.55 3.67
N VAL A 40 -3.23 -0.50 3.07
CA VAL A 40 -2.05 -0.58 2.22
C VAL A 40 -0.89 -1.15 3.02
N HIS A 41 -0.54 -0.52 4.14
CA HIS A 41 0.58 -0.92 4.99
C HIS A 41 0.46 -2.39 5.38
N HIS A 42 -0.70 -2.79 5.89
CA HIS A 42 -0.96 -4.16 6.33
C HIS A 42 -0.85 -5.16 5.18
N ARG A 43 -1.46 -4.88 4.02
CA ARG A 43 -1.39 -5.79 2.86
C ARG A 43 0.02 -5.92 2.29
N VAL A 44 0.77 -4.82 2.21
CA VAL A 44 2.17 -4.86 1.74
C VAL A 44 3.01 -5.71 2.68
N PHE A 45 2.93 -5.46 3.99
CA PHE A 45 3.64 -6.24 4.99
C PHE A 45 3.26 -7.71 4.98
N ASP A 46 1.96 -8.01 4.92
CA ASP A 46 1.46 -9.39 4.88
C ASP A 46 2.01 -10.13 3.65
N ARG A 47 2.04 -9.47 2.48
CA ARG A 47 2.59 -10.06 1.26
C ARG A 47 4.09 -10.29 1.34
N ILE A 48 4.84 -9.30 1.83
CA ILE A 48 6.28 -9.43 2.03
C ILE A 48 6.55 -10.60 2.99
N LEU A 49 5.90 -10.65 4.15
CA LEU A 49 6.12 -11.71 5.13
C LEU A 49 5.63 -13.10 4.67
N THR A 50 4.64 -13.16 3.78
CA THR A 50 4.14 -14.42 3.20
C THR A 50 5.13 -15.01 2.21
N HIS A 51 5.76 -14.17 1.39
CA HIS A 51 6.69 -14.62 0.34
C HIS A 51 8.15 -14.66 0.82
N LEU A 52 8.50 -13.85 1.82
CA LEU A 52 9.83 -13.84 2.43
C LEU A 52 9.97 -15.08 3.35
N PRO A 53 11.07 -15.83 3.28
CA PRO A 53 11.33 -16.94 4.20
C PRO A 53 11.46 -16.43 5.64
N LYS A 54 11.00 -17.22 6.62
CA LYS A 54 11.06 -16.87 8.05
C LYS A 54 12.47 -16.53 8.54
N ASP A 55 13.50 -17.14 7.97
CA ASP A 55 14.91 -16.82 8.27
C ASP A 55 15.25 -15.35 7.97
N HIS A 56 14.65 -14.77 6.93
CA HIS A 56 14.88 -13.39 6.51
C HIS A 56 13.89 -12.40 7.15
N HIS A 57 12.84 -12.87 7.84
CA HIS A 57 11.87 -11.98 8.52
C HIS A 57 12.57 -11.09 9.54
N THR A 58 13.46 -11.66 10.35
CA THR A 58 14.18 -10.93 11.40
C THR A 58 15.10 -9.87 10.80
N GLU A 59 15.77 -10.19 9.70
CA GLU A 59 16.69 -9.26 9.02
C GLU A 59 15.94 -8.15 8.27
N PHE A 60 14.81 -8.50 7.66
CA PHE A 60 13.89 -7.52 7.09
C PHE A 60 13.34 -6.57 8.16
N LEU A 61 12.89 -7.09 9.31
CA LEU A 61 12.40 -6.27 10.43
C LEU A 61 13.49 -5.37 11.00
N ASP A 62 14.72 -5.85 11.16
CA ASP A 62 15.85 -5.05 11.64
C ASP A 62 16.20 -3.91 10.65
N ARG A 63 16.23 -4.22 9.34
CA ARG A 63 16.41 -3.20 8.29
C ARG A 63 15.25 -2.21 8.28
N PHE A 64 14.01 -2.68 8.38
CA PHE A 64 12.81 -1.83 8.40
C PHE A 64 12.80 -0.91 9.61
N HIS A 65 13.18 -1.41 10.79
CA HIS A 65 13.32 -0.59 12.00
C HIS A 65 14.43 0.48 11.85
N LYS A 66 15.51 0.17 11.14
CA LYS A 66 16.62 1.10 10.90
C LYS A 66 16.30 2.15 9.84
N ALA A 67 15.64 1.75 8.76
CA ALA A 67 15.38 2.60 7.61
C ALA A 67 14.02 2.25 6.95
N PRO A 68 12.88 2.65 7.55
CA PRO A 68 11.54 2.31 7.05
C PRO A 68 11.17 2.95 5.71
N TYR A 69 12.06 3.79 5.18
CA TYR A 69 11.89 4.59 3.97
C TYR A 69 12.83 4.18 2.84
N ASP A 70 13.69 3.20 3.08
CA ASP A 70 14.75 2.87 2.13
C ASP A 70 14.21 2.02 0.97
N ALA A 71 14.50 2.46 -0.26
CA ALA A 71 14.13 1.68 -1.44
C ALA A 71 14.94 0.37 -1.51
N GLU A 72 16.11 0.32 -0.86
CA GLU A 72 16.92 -0.91 -0.77
C GLU A 72 16.22 -2.01 0.04
N LEU A 73 15.20 -1.71 0.85
CA LEU A 73 14.42 -2.71 1.56
C LEU A 73 13.51 -3.50 0.63
N ILE A 74 12.90 -2.84 -0.36
CA ILE A 74 12.08 -3.52 -1.36
C ILE A 74 12.98 -4.29 -2.32
N ASP A 75 14.12 -3.72 -2.72
CA ASP A 75 15.09 -4.35 -3.61
C ASP A 75 15.68 -5.60 -2.95
N TYR A 76 15.99 -5.55 -1.64
CA TYR A 76 16.41 -6.71 -0.87
C TYR A 76 15.35 -7.80 -0.81
N VAL A 77 14.08 -7.42 -0.66
CA VAL A 77 12.96 -8.36 -0.64
C VAL A 77 12.72 -8.96 -2.03
N ASP A 78 12.82 -8.16 -3.09
CA ASP A 78 12.65 -8.60 -4.49
C ASP A 78 13.81 -9.50 -4.93
N ASP A 79 15.05 -9.20 -4.54
CA ASP A 79 16.23 -10.05 -4.82
C ASP A 79 16.14 -11.41 -4.10
N ARG A 80 15.50 -11.44 -2.92
CA ARG A 80 15.32 -12.65 -2.11
C ARG A 80 14.09 -13.47 -2.47
N ILE A 81 13.16 -12.90 -3.24
CA ILE A 81 11.89 -13.54 -3.60
C ILE A 81 11.86 -13.68 -5.13
N GLU A 82 11.84 -14.92 -5.63
CA GLU A 82 11.81 -15.21 -7.08
C GLU A 82 10.63 -14.56 -7.84
N GLU A 83 9.58 -14.18 -7.14
CA GLU A 83 8.37 -13.57 -7.69
C GLU A 83 8.24 -12.13 -7.18
N SER A 84 8.38 -11.13 -8.06
CA SER A 84 8.43 -9.73 -7.64
C SER A 84 7.25 -9.36 -6.74
N VAL A 85 7.50 -9.22 -5.44
CA VAL A 85 6.49 -8.85 -4.44
C VAL A 85 5.88 -7.52 -4.79
N GLU A 86 6.68 -6.65 -5.40
CA GLU A 86 6.24 -5.36 -5.91
C GLU A 86 5.07 -5.49 -6.90
N LYS A 87 5.10 -6.47 -7.81
CA LYS A 87 4.00 -6.73 -8.75
C LYS A 87 2.75 -7.24 -8.04
N HIS A 88 2.91 -8.15 -7.08
CA HIS A 88 1.77 -8.68 -6.31
C HIS A 88 1.12 -7.61 -5.44
N VAL A 89 1.94 -6.80 -4.77
CA VAL A 89 1.49 -5.64 -4.01
C VAL A 89 0.77 -4.68 -4.94
N LYS A 90 1.34 -4.35 -6.10
CA LYS A 90 0.72 -3.45 -7.06
C LYS A 90 -0.62 -3.97 -7.58
N ASP A 91 -0.74 -5.27 -7.87
CA ASP A 91 -1.99 -5.89 -8.31
C ASP A 91 -3.07 -5.85 -7.22
N GLU A 92 -2.72 -6.19 -5.97
CA GLU A 92 -3.65 -6.10 -4.85
C GLU A 92 -4.04 -4.65 -4.53
N MET A 93 -3.13 -3.70 -4.70
CA MET A 93 -3.42 -2.27 -4.57
C MET A 93 -4.34 -1.77 -5.67
N GLU A 94 -4.13 -2.19 -6.92
CA GLU A 94 -5.03 -1.87 -8.04
C GLU A 94 -6.44 -2.42 -7.80
N LYS A 95 -6.55 -3.62 -7.24
CA LYS A 95 -7.83 -4.21 -6.80
C LYS A 95 -8.48 -3.37 -5.73
N LEU A 96 -7.77 -3.08 -4.63
CA LEU A 96 -8.28 -2.32 -3.50
C LEU A 96 -8.73 -0.92 -3.94
N LYS A 97 -7.93 -0.26 -4.77
CA LYS A 97 -8.28 1.00 -5.43
C LYS A 97 -9.53 0.89 -6.29
N LYS A 98 -9.68 -0.17 -7.10
CA LYS A 98 -10.89 -0.39 -7.91
C LYS A 98 -12.12 -0.64 -7.04
N GLU A 99 -11.99 -1.36 -5.94
CA GLU A 99 -13.08 -1.55 -4.97
C GLU A 99 -13.48 -0.22 -4.36
N ILE A 100 -12.53 0.56 -3.84
CA ILE A 100 -12.78 1.89 -3.28
C ILE A 100 -13.43 2.81 -4.33
N LEU A 101 -12.86 2.92 -5.54
CA LEU A 101 -13.45 3.72 -6.63
C LEU A 101 -14.84 3.23 -7.05
N GLY A 102 -15.08 1.91 -6.96
CA GLY A 102 -16.36 1.28 -7.22
C GLY A 102 -17.39 1.69 -6.17
N ASP A 103 -17.04 1.61 -4.90
CA ASP A 103 -17.88 1.97 -3.76
C ASP A 103 -18.21 3.46 -3.77
N ILE A 104 -17.22 4.29 -4.07
CA ILE A 104 -17.34 5.74 -4.30
C ILE A 104 -18.34 6.05 -5.43
N LYS A 105 -18.22 5.38 -6.58
CA LYS A 105 -19.16 5.56 -7.69
C LYS A 105 -20.55 5.04 -7.38
N ALA A 106 -20.66 3.96 -6.60
CA ALA A 106 -21.93 3.39 -6.18
C ALA A 106 -22.66 4.31 -5.21
N SER A 107 -21.94 4.91 -4.25
CA SER A 107 -22.47 5.90 -3.31
C SER A 107 -22.99 7.16 -4.01
N LYS A 108 -22.37 7.57 -5.12
CA LYS A 108 -22.83 8.71 -5.93
C LYS A 108 -24.13 8.45 -6.73
N LYS A 109 -24.61 7.20 -6.77
CA LYS A 109 -25.75 6.78 -7.59
C LYS A 109 -27.03 6.52 -6.78
N LYS A 110 -27.01 6.73 -5.46
CA LYS A 110 -28.18 6.68 -4.59
C LYS A 110 -28.68 8.09 -4.28
#